data_AF-A0A2K3KSF7-F1
#
_entry.id   AF-A0A2K3KSF7-F1
#
_cell.length_a   1.000
_cell.length_b   1.000
_cell.length_c   1.000
_cell.angle_alpha   90.00
_cell.angle_beta   90.00
_cell.angle_gamma   90.00
#
_symmetry.space_group_name_H-M   'P 1'
#
loop_
_entity.id
_entity.type
_entity.pdbx_description
1 polymer ?
#
loop_
_entity_poly.entity_id
_entity_poly.type
_entity_poly.pdbx_seq_one_letter_code
_entity_poly.pdbx_strand_id
1 'polypeptide(L)'
;MCSPFKGHLFLHCTIASKVWYQIMSWLGLVVIVPQNLVTSYGMLVGCGKDKRNRECLALIWNSLMWVIWRFRNDCIFNNKEATVEEMVDEVKLLSWKWFMGRSACMLYEWRWDPFECFHR
;
A
#
# COMPACT_ATOMS: atom_id res chain seq x y z
N MET A 1 -12.71 -9.49 11.15
CA MET A 1 -11.87 -10.51 10.48
C MET A 1 -12.21 -10.60 8.99
N CYS A 2 -11.22 -10.63 8.09
CA CYS A 2 -11.46 -10.96 6.68
C CYS A 2 -11.82 -12.44 6.57
N SER A 3 -13.06 -12.77 6.19
CA SER A 3 -13.44 -14.17 5.96
C SER A 3 -12.66 -14.74 4.77
N PRO A 4 -12.08 -15.96 4.88
CA PRO A 4 -11.19 -16.51 3.86
C PRO A 4 -11.88 -16.89 2.53
N PHE A 5 -13.21 -16.80 2.43
CA PHE A 5 -13.99 -17.40 1.33
C PHE A 5 -14.63 -16.43 0.30
N LYS A 6 -14.40 -15.11 0.35
CA LYS A 6 -15.01 -14.19 -0.64
C LYS A 6 -13.99 -13.67 -1.66
N GLY A 7 -14.28 -13.80 -2.95
CA GLY A 7 -13.44 -13.40 -4.10
C GLY A 7 -13.12 -11.90 -4.23
N HIS A 8 -13.46 -11.07 -3.24
CA HIS A 8 -13.23 -9.63 -3.21
C HIS A 8 -12.09 -9.22 -2.25
N LEU A 9 -11.12 -10.11 -2.09
CA LEU A 9 -10.37 -10.27 -0.85
C LEU A 9 -9.18 -9.33 -0.66
N PHE A 10 -8.67 -8.76 -1.74
CA PHE A 10 -7.55 -7.79 -1.70
C PHE A 10 -8.03 -6.34 -1.61
N LEU A 11 -9.27 -6.05 -1.97
CA LEU A 11 -9.78 -4.69 -2.11
C LEU A 11 -11.01 -4.44 -1.24
N HIS A 12 -11.96 -5.38 -1.20
CA HIS A 12 -13.27 -5.13 -0.60
C HIS A 12 -13.50 -5.82 0.75
N CYS A 13 -12.48 -6.46 1.34
CA CYS A 13 -12.55 -6.75 2.78
C CYS A 13 -12.55 -5.43 3.57
N THR A 14 -13.29 -5.36 4.67
CA THR A 14 -13.34 -4.16 5.54
C THR A 14 -11.96 -3.70 6.01
N ILE A 15 -11.05 -4.64 6.31
CA ILE A 15 -9.68 -4.29 6.72
C ILE A 15 -8.90 -3.76 5.52
N ALA A 16 -8.88 -4.50 4.40
CA ALA A 16 -8.16 -4.11 3.19
C ALA A 16 -8.60 -2.75 2.63
N SER A 17 -9.92 -2.48 2.61
CA SER A 17 -10.47 -1.19 2.20
C SER A 17 -10.07 -0.05 3.14
N LYS A 18 -10.08 -0.26 4.46
CA LYS A 18 -9.59 0.73 5.42
C LYS A 18 -8.09 1.03 5.22
N VAL A 19 -7.27 0.00 5.05
CA VAL A 19 -5.83 0.16 4.75
C VAL A 19 -5.66 0.95 3.44
N TRP A 20 -6.41 0.60 2.39
CA TRP A 20 -6.40 1.34 1.13
C TRP A 20 -6.67 2.83 1.35
N TYR A 21 -7.77 3.19 2.01
CA TYR A 21 -8.12 4.59 2.24
C TYR A 21 -7.08 5.33 3.08
N GLN A 22 -6.49 4.70 4.10
CA GLN A 22 -5.43 5.33 4.88
C GLN A 22 -4.15 5.54 4.06
N ILE A 23 -3.79 4.61 3.17
CA ILE A 23 -2.66 4.79 2.26
C ILE A 23 -2.94 5.88 1.22
N MET A 24 -4.15 5.93 0.64
CA MET A 24 -4.52 7.01 -0.28
C MET A 24 -4.47 8.38 0.41
N SER A 25 -5.01 8.48 1.63
CA SER A 25 -4.97 9.68 2.47
C SER A 25 -3.53 10.13 2.76
N TRP A 26 -2.65 9.18 3.11
CA TRP A 26 -1.22 9.45 3.31
C TRP A 26 -0.55 10.01 2.05
N LEU A 27 -0.94 9.56 0.86
CA LEU A 27 -0.44 10.07 -0.42
C LEU A 27 -1.10 11.39 -0.87
N GLY A 28 -2.05 11.93 -0.11
CA GLY A 28 -2.84 13.10 -0.51
C GLY A 28 -3.79 12.82 -1.67
N LEU A 29 -4.20 11.57 -1.87
CA LEU A 29 -5.06 11.12 -2.97
C LEU A 29 -6.47 10.76 -2.46
N VAL A 30 -7.48 11.09 -3.27
CA VAL A 30 -8.87 10.67 -3.03
C VAL A 30 -9.26 9.67 -4.12
N VAL A 31 -9.00 8.39 -3.86
CA VAL A 31 -9.25 7.30 -4.80
C VAL A 31 -10.14 6.24 -4.17
N ILE A 32 -11.30 6.02 -4.78
CA ILE A 32 -12.23 4.95 -4.37
C ILE A 32 -11.59 3.58 -4.57
N VAL A 33 -11.93 2.63 -3.70
CA VAL A 33 -11.50 1.23 -3.88
C VAL A 33 -12.09 0.70 -5.19
N PRO A 34 -11.26 0.33 -6.17
CA PRO A 34 -11.75 -0.10 -7.48
C PRO A 34 -12.15 -1.58 -7.46
N GLN A 35 -12.81 -2.02 -8.54
CA GLN A 35 -13.43 -3.35 -8.62
C GLN A 35 -12.44 -4.51 -8.74
N ASN A 36 -11.24 -4.27 -9.27
CA ASN A 36 -10.24 -5.31 -9.48
C ASN A 36 -8.82 -4.75 -9.36
N LEU A 37 -7.85 -5.65 -9.22
CA LEU A 37 -6.44 -5.31 -9.00
C LEU A 37 -5.83 -4.52 -10.17
N VAL A 38 -6.16 -4.88 -11.41
CA VAL A 38 -5.62 -4.21 -12.61
C VAL A 38 -6.06 -2.75 -12.65
N THR A 39 -7.35 -2.50 -12.41
CA THR A 39 -7.90 -1.14 -12.29
C THR A 39 -7.30 -0.41 -11.09
N SER A 40 -7.05 -1.10 -9.97
CA SER A 40 -6.39 -0.50 -8.80
C SER A 40 -4.98 0.00 -9.09
N TYR A 41 -4.20 -0.79 -9.82
CA TYR A 41 -2.86 -0.41 -10.23
C TYR A 41 -2.91 0.76 -11.22
N GLY A 42 -3.73 0.64 -12.26
CA GLY A 42 -3.89 1.68 -13.28
C GLY A 42 -4.36 3.02 -12.72
N MET A 43 -5.32 3.01 -11.78
CA MET A 43 -5.80 4.22 -11.11
C MET A 43 -4.70 4.85 -10.26
N LEU A 44 -4.05 4.08 -9.39
CA LEU A 44 -3.05 4.64 -8.48
C LEU A 44 -1.82 5.16 -9.24
N VAL A 45 -1.26 4.37 -10.15
CA VAL A 45 -0.11 4.79 -10.96
C VAL A 45 -0.50 5.94 -11.90
N GLY A 46 -1.73 5.94 -12.41
CA GLY A 46 -2.27 7.00 -13.26
C GLY A 46 -2.31 8.38 -12.59
N CYS A 47 -2.35 8.45 -11.26
CA CYS A 47 -2.25 9.71 -10.51
C CYS A 47 -0.86 10.35 -10.58
N GLY A 48 0.16 9.64 -11.03
CA GLY A 48 1.53 10.14 -11.12
C GLY A 48 1.72 11.15 -12.25
N LYS A 49 2.14 12.37 -11.89
CA LYS A 49 2.39 13.51 -12.80
C LYS A 49 3.55 13.27 -13.78
N ASP A 50 4.58 12.57 -13.32
CA ASP A 50 5.80 12.27 -14.09
C ASP A 50 6.24 10.81 -13.88
N LYS A 51 7.31 10.39 -14.57
CA LYS A 51 7.83 9.03 -14.51
C LYS A 51 8.25 8.61 -13.09
N ARG A 52 8.91 9.48 -12.33
CA ARG A 52 9.38 9.18 -10.97
C ARG A 52 8.21 9.03 -10.01
N ASN A 53 7.21 9.90 -10.09
CA ASN A 53 5.98 9.78 -9.31
C ASN A 53 5.24 8.47 -9.60
N ARG A 54 5.16 8.07 -10.88
CA ARG A 54 4.54 6.79 -11.28
C ARG A 54 5.29 5.59 -10.73
N GLU A 55 6.63 5.63 -10.73
CA GLU A 55 7.47 4.58 -10.14
C GLU A 55 7.29 4.50 -8.61
N CYS A 56 7.23 5.65 -7.92
CA CYS A 56 6.93 5.72 -6.49
C CYS A 56 5.56 5.11 -6.17
N LEU A 57 4.51 5.53 -6.89
CA LEU A 57 3.15 5.02 -6.74
C LEU A 57 3.06 3.52 -7.03
N ALA A 58 3.75 3.04 -8.06
CA ALA A 58 3.81 1.61 -8.38
C ALA A 58 4.50 0.83 -7.25
N LEU A 59 5.59 1.35 -6.70
CA LEU A 59 6.29 0.72 -5.59
C LEU A 59 5.39 0.63 -4.34
N ILE A 60 4.71 1.72 -3.98
CA ILE A 60 3.80 1.76 -2.83
C ILE A 60 2.61 0.82 -3.06
N TRP A 61 2.05 0.78 -4.27
CA TRP A 61 0.99 -0.17 -4.63
C TRP A 61 1.42 -1.62 -4.41
N ASN A 62 2.62 -1.98 -4.88
CA ASN A 62 3.15 -3.33 -4.74
C ASN A 62 3.35 -3.70 -3.26
N SER A 63 3.86 -2.77 -2.44
CA SER A 63 3.99 -2.98 -1.00
C SER A 63 2.64 -3.16 -0.32
N LEU A 64 1.63 -2.37 -0.71
CA LEU A 64 0.25 -2.51 -0.21
C LEU A 64 -0.31 -3.90 -0.50
N MET A 65 -0.22 -4.36 -1.74
CA MET A 65 -0.71 -5.69 -2.12
C MET A 65 0.04 -6.80 -1.37
N TRP A 66 1.35 -6.66 -1.20
CA TRP A 66 2.17 -7.62 -0.47
C TRP A 66 1.77 -7.73 1.00
N VAL A 67 1.58 -6.61 1.70
CA VAL A 67 1.17 -6.62 3.11
C VAL A 67 -0.22 -7.21 3.27
N ILE A 68 -1.17 -6.88 2.40
CA ILE A 68 -2.51 -7.48 2.43
C ILE A 68 -2.44 -8.99 2.21
N TRP A 69 -1.64 -9.45 1.24
CA TRP A 69 -1.42 -10.88 0.99
C TRP A 69 -0.81 -11.58 2.20
N ARG A 70 0.28 -11.03 2.75
CA ARG A 70 1.01 -11.60 3.89
C ARG A 70 0.13 -11.67 5.13
N PHE A 71 -0.56 -10.59 5.46
CA PHE A 71 -1.50 -10.53 6.59
C PHE A 71 -2.54 -11.64 6.51
N ARG A 72 -3.13 -11.84 5.33
CA ARG A 72 -4.12 -12.91 5.13
C ARG A 72 -3.53 -14.30 5.35
N ASN A 73 -2.33 -14.56 4.84
CA ASN A 73 -1.66 -15.82 5.09
C ASN A 73 -1.40 -16.01 6.59
N ASP A 74 -0.94 -14.97 7.28
CA ASP A 74 -0.71 -15.04 8.72
C ASP A 74 -2.00 -15.27 9.53
N CYS A 75 -3.15 -14.73 9.11
CA CYS A 75 -4.43 -15.06 9.73
C CYS A 75 -4.80 -16.54 9.53
N ILE A 76 -4.57 -17.09 8.35
CA ILE A 76 -4.97 -18.46 7.99
C ILE A 76 -4.05 -19.50 8.64
N PHE A 77 -2.74 -19.28 8.59
CA PHE A 77 -1.73 -20.26 8.99
C PHE A 77 -1.24 -20.06 10.42
N ASN A 78 -1.27 -18.83 10.93
CA ASN A 78 -0.65 -18.47 12.20
C ASN A 78 -1.64 -17.92 13.24
N ASN A 79 -2.95 -17.85 12.93
CA ASN A 79 -3.99 -17.25 13.77
C ASN A 79 -3.61 -15.85 14.31
N LYS A 80 -2.81 -15.09 13.54
CA LYS A 80 -2.42 -13.74 13.93
C LYS A 80 -3.54 -12.77 13.59
N GLU A 81 -3.81 -11.86 14.51
CA GLU A 81 -4.59 -10.67 14.26
C GLU A 81 -3.64 -9.47 14.12
N ALA A 82 -3.94 -8.59 13.19
CA ALA A 82 -3.25 -7.33 13.00
C ALA A 82 -4.30 -6.24 12.75
N THR A 83 -4.01 -5.08 13.27
CA THR A 83 -4.84 -3.88 13.17
C THR A 83 -4.62 -3.18 11.83
N VAL A 84 -5.55 -2.29 11.46
CA VAL A 84 -5.42 -1.50 10.22
C VAL A 84 -4.17 -0.63 10.30
N GLU A 85 -3.91 -0.07 11.48
CA GLU A 85 -2.79 0.81 11.78
C GLU A 85 -1.45 0.08 11.59
N GLU A 86 -1.31 -1.14 12.12
CA GLU A 86 -0.11 -1.97 11.92
C GLU A 86 0.12 -2.30 10.45
N MET A 87 -0.95 -2.63 9.70
CA MET A 87 -0.83 -2.90 8.26
C MET A 87 -0.39 -1.64 7.49
N VAL A 88 -0.94 -0.47 7.82
CA VAL A 88 -0.56 0.81 7.19
C VAL A 88 0.91 1.12 7.46
N ASP A 89 1.36 0.96 8.70
CA ASP A 89 2.76 1.19 9.07
C ASP A 89 3.71 0.19 8.40
N GLU A 90 3.30 -1.08 8.29
CA GLU A 90 4.07 -2.10 7.56
C GLU A 90 4.17 -1.76 6.06
N VAL A 91 3.11 -1.24 5.44
CA VAL A 91 3.17 -0.78 4.04
C VAL A 91 4.15 0.37 3.85
N LYS A 92 4.10 1.38 4.74
CA LYS A 92 5.04 2.52 4.71
C LYS A 92 6.48 2.05 4.92
N LEU A 93 6.70 1.14 5.87
CA LEU A 93 8.01 0.58 6.17
C LEU A 93 8.55 -0.28 5.01
N LEU A 94 7.72 -1.15 4.44
CA LEU A 94 8.11 -2.05 3.35
C LEU A 94 8.41 -1.29 2.07
N SER A 95 7.56 -0.31 1.72
CA SER A 95 7.81 0.56 0.56
C SER A 95 9.12 1.33 0.73
N TRP A 96 9.37 1.92 1.90
CA TRP A 96 10.65 2.55 2.20
C TRP A 96 11.83 1.57 2.08
N LYS A 97 11.74 0.36 2.63
CA LYS A 97 12.81 -0.66 2.53
C LYS A 97 13.10 -1.03 1.07
N TRP A 98 12.07 -1.17 0.24
CA TRP A 98 12.22 -1.44 -1.19
C TRP A 98 12.77 -0.23 -1.96
N PHE A 99 12.52 0.97 -1.46
CA PHE A 99 13.08 2.20 -2.00
C PHE A 99 14.55 2.42 -1.62
N MET A 100 14.94 2.12 -0.37
CA MET A 100 16.29 2.34 0.17
C MET A 100 17.41 1.70 -0.63
N GLY A 101 17.15 0.66 -1.42
CA GLY A 101 18.11 0.14 -2.38
C GLY A 101 18.51 1.13 -3.49
N ARG A 102 17.89 2.33 -3.53
CA ARG A 102 18.01 3.31 -4.62
C ARG A 102 18.43 4.72 -4.17
N SER A 103 18.27 5.12 -2.90
CA SER A 103 18.68 6.46 -2.43
C SER A 103 18.82 6.58 -0.91
N ALA A 104 19.46 7.67 -0.46
CA ALA A 104 19.56 8.06 0.95
C ALA A 104 18.36 8.92 1.37
N CYS A 105 17.21 8.29 1.61
CA CYS A 105 16.03 8.91 2.23
C CYS A 105 15.76 8.22 3.56
N MET A 106 15.65 8.97 4.64
CA MET A 106 15.33 8.40 5.96
C MET A 106 13.86 8.01 6.06
N LEU A 107 13.53 7.03 6.90
CA LEU A 107 12.15 6.55 7.05
C LEU A 107 11.17 7.66 7.46
N TYR A 108 11.60 8.62 8.27
CA TYR A 108 10.72 9.73 8.67
C TYR A 108 10.40 10.65 7.47
N GLU A 109 11.37 10.91 6.58
CA GLU A 109 11.18 11.71 5.37
C GLU A 109 10.22 10.99 4.43
N TRP A 110 10.41 9.69 4.26
CA TRP A 110 9.51 8.84 3.48
C TRP A 110 8.07 8.88 4.01
N ARG A 111 7.90 8.77 5.33
CA ARG A 111 6.58 8.83 5.98
C ARG A 111 5.95 10.21 5.85
N TRP A 112 6.74 11.27 5.73
CA TRP A 112 6.25 12.63 5.53
C TRP A 112 5.79 12.85 4.08
N ASP A 113 6.69 12.62 3.12
CA ASP A 113 6.41 12.76 1.69
C ASP A 113 7.31 11.80 0.87
N PRO A 114 6.76 10.68 0.37
CA PRO A 114 7.52 9.73 -0.43
C PRO A 114 7.84 10.25 -1.84
N PHE A 115 7.12 11.26 -2.35
CA PHE A 115 7.38 11.82 -3.67
C PHE A 115 8.67 12.63 -3.68
N GLU A 116 8.88 13.47 -2.66
CA GLU A 116 10.13 14.24 -2.48
C GLU A 116 11.36 13.34 -2.43
N CYS A 117 11.25 12.19 -1.74
CA CYS A 117 12.36 11.23 -1.67
C CYS A 117 12.73 10.62 -3.04
N PHE A 118 11.76 10.42 -3.94
CA PHE A 118 12.01 9.91 -5.29
C PHE A 118 12.57 10.96 -6.25
N HIS A 119 12.45 12.24 -5.92
CA HIS A 119 13.00 13.34 -6.73
C HIS A 119 14.45 13.69 -6.39
N ARG A 120 14.95 13.29 -5.22
CA ARG A 120 16.38 13.34 -4.87
C ARG A 120 17.21 12.38 -5.73
#